data_AF-A0A3D2L8F3-F1
#
_entry.id   AF-A0A3D2L8F3-F1
#
_cell.length_a   1.000
_cell.length_b   1.000
_cell.length_c   1.000
_cell.angle_alpha   90.00
_cell.angle_beta   90.00
_cell.angle_gamma   90.00
#
_symmetry.space_group_name_H-M   'P 1'
#
loop_
_entity.id
_entity.type
_entity.pdbx_description
1 polymer ?
#
loop_
_entity_poly.entity_id
_entity_poly.type
_entity_poly.pdbx_seq_one_letter_code
_entity_poly.pdbx_strand_id
1 'polypeptide(L)' 'GPMPQTKFVVSKALKVGLRPIVAVNKIDKPERRPDEVINEVFDLFANLDASDDQLD' A
#
# COMPACT_ATOMS: atom_id res chain seq x y z
N GLY A 1 -7.52 -5.46 3.34
CA GLY A 1 -6.58 -4.33 3.34
C GLY A 1 -5.16 -4.77 3.61
N PRO A 2 -4.23 -3.81 3.73
CA PRO A 2 -2.85 -4.05 4.09
C PRO A 2 -2.73 -4.67 5.47
N MET A 3 -1.84 -5.64 5.62
CA MET A 3 -1.65 -6.40 6.85
C MET A 3 -0.50 -5.81 7.69
N PRO A 4 -0.58 -5.78 9.03
CA PRO A 4 0.49 -5.22 9.87
C PRO A 4 1.88 -5.79 9.60
N GLN A 5 1.94 -7.06 9.20
CA GLN A 5 3.18 -7.78 8.90
C GLN A 5 3.94 -7.18 7.71
N THR A 6 3.27 -6.55 6.74
CA THR A 6 3.94 -5.98 5.56
C THR A 6 4.56 -4.61 5.82
N LYS A 7 4.16 -3.92 6.91
CA LYS A 7 4.60 -2.55 7.22
C LYS A 7 6.12 -2.41 7.33
N PHE A 8 6.79 -3.37 7.95
CA PHE A 8 8.23 -3.30 8.17
C PHE A 8 9.04 -3.31 6.86
N VAL A 9 8.66 -4.18 5.93
CA VAL A 9 9.34 -4.31 4.63
C VAL A 9 9.04 -3.10 3.75
N VAL A 10 7.78 -2.68 3.70
CA VAL A 10 7.35 -1.49 2.95
C VAL A 10 8.06 -0.24 3.45
N SER A 11 8.15 -0.03 4.78
CA SER A 11 8.88 1.11 5.36
C SER A 11 10.34 1.15 4.93
N LYS A 12 11.03 -0.01 4.89
CA LYS A 12 12.41 -0.07 4.40
C LYS A 12 12.52 0.26 2.92
N ALA A 13 11.62 -0.25 2.09
CA ALA A 13 11.61 0.00 0.65
C ALA A 13 11.35 1.48 0.32
N LEU A 14 10.41 2.11 1.04
CA LEU A 14 10.13 3.55 0.88
C LEU A 14 11.34 4.41 1.26
N LYS A 15 12.04 4.07 2.35
CA LYS A 15 13.25 4.78 2.82
C LYS A 15 14.43 4.75 1.85
N VAL A 16 14.53 3.72 1.00
CA VAL A 16 15.55 3.67 -0.06
C VAL A 16 15.09 4.30 -1.37
N GLY A 17 13.93 4.97 -1.38
CA GLY A 17 13.41 5.68 -2.54
C GLY A 17 12.82 4.78 -3.64
N LEU A 18 12.48 3.53 -3.32
CA LEU A 18 11.84 2.64 -4.30
C LEU A 18 10.38 3.07 -4.49
N ARG A 19 9.91 2.99 -5.74
CA ARG A 19 8.51 3.21 -6.10
C ARG A 19 7.72 1.92 -5.98
N PRO A 20 6.75 1.81 -5.05
CA PRO A 20 5.97 0.59 -4.88
C PRO A 20 5.00 0.38 -6.05
N ILE A 21 4.72 -0.88 -6.38
CA ILE A 21 3.60 -1.25 -7.26
C ILE A 21 2.58 -1.99 -6.41
N VAL A 22 1.34 -1.50 -6.38
CA VAL A 22 0.25 -2.08 -5.59
C VAL A 22 -0.56 -3.04 -6.47
N ALA A 23 -0.60 -4.31 -6.07
CA ALA A 23 -1.43 -5.33 -6.70
C ALA A 23 -2.54 -5.80 -5.75
N VAL A 24 -3.78 -5.41 -6.04
CA VAL A 24 -4.96 -5.88 -5.29
C VAL A 24 -5.40 -7.22 -5.87
N ASN A 25 -5.26 -8.29 -5.09
CA ASN A 25 -5.63 -9.64 -5.51
C ASN A 25 -7.03 -10.05 -5.01
N LYS A 26 -7.50 -11.21 -5.49
CA LYS A 26 -8.78 -11.82 -5.09
C LYS A 26 -10.02 -10.97 -5.37
N ILE A 27 -9.98 -10.19 -6.46
CA ILE A 27 -11.09 -9.35 -6.93
C ILE A 27 -12.28 -10.15 -7.48
N ASP A 28 -12.17 -11.47 -7.55
CA ASP A 28 -13.22 -12.41 -7.91
C ASP A 28 -14.21 -12.69 -6.76
N LYS A 29 -13.86 -12.35 -5.52
CA LYS A 29 -14.68 -12.65 -4.35
C LYS A 29 -15.92 -11.75 -4.23
N PRO A 30 -17.06 -12.27 -3.72
CA PRO A 30 -18.27 -11.48 -3.52
C PRO A 30 -18.10 -10.37 -2.47
N GLU A 31 -17.29 -10.60 -1.43
CA GLU A 31 -17.00 -9.64 -0.36
C GLU A 31 -15.79 -8.74 -0.66
N ARG A 32 -15.46 -8.56 -1.94
CA ARG A 32 -14.35 -7.70 -2.37
C ARG A 32 -14.64 -6.23 -2.05
N ARG A 33 -13.59 -5.51 -1.66
CA ARG A 33 -13.64 -4.06 -1.40
C ARG A 33 -12.38 -3.37 -1.98
N PRO A 34 -12.19 -3.42 -3.31
CA PRO A 34 -10.95 -2.96 -3.93
C PRO A 34 -10.69 -1.48 -3.71
N ASP A 35 -11.71 -0.62 -3.83
CA ASP A 35 -11.57 0.83 -3.70
C ASP A 35 -11.16 1.24 -2.27
N GLU A 36 -11.80 0.64 -1.26
CA GLU A 36 -11.42 0.85 0.15
C GLU A 36 -10.00 0.36 0.45
N VAL A 37 -9.59 -0.76 -0.15
CA VAL A 37 -8.23 -1.28 0.03
C VAL A 37 -7.19 -0.37 -0.61
N ILE A 38 -7.49 0.26 -1.74
CA ILE A 38 -6.61 1.25 -2.37
C ILE A 38 -6.41 2.45 -1.43
N ASN A 39 -7.49 2.99 -0.86
CA ASN A 39 -7.41 4.09 0.12
C ASN A 39 -6.61 3.69 1.36
N GLU A 40 -6.83 2.49 1.91
CA GLU A 40 -6.06 1.99 3.06
C GLU A 40 -4.56 1.83 2.76
N VAL A 41 -4.20 1.50 1.51
CA VAL A 41 -2.78 1.40 1.09
C VAL A 41 -2.17 2.80 0.94
N PHE A 42 -2.92 3.76 0.40
CA PHE A 42 -2.49 5.16 0.32
C PHE A 42 -2.23 5.73 1.72
N ASP A 43 -3.18 5.56 2.64
CA ASP A 43 -3.02 5.96 4.04
C ASP A 43 -1.82 5.27 4.71
N LEU A 44 -1.57 3.99 4.39
CA LEU A 44 -0.39 3.29 4.89
C LEU A 44 0.90 3.95 4.39
N PHE A 45 1.00 4.31 3.12
CA PHE A 45 2.20 4.94 2.57
C PHE A 45 2.41 6.34 3.13
N ALA A 46 1.35 7.14 3.27
CA ALA A 46 1.41 8.44 3.93
C ALA A 46 1.89 8.34 5.39
N ASN A 47 1.41 7.35 6.15
CA ASN A 47 1.86 7.08 7.52
C ASN A 47 3.31 6.57 7.62
N LEU A 48 3.90 6.15 6.50
CA LEU A 48 5.29 5.67 6.42
C LEU A 48 6.23 6.72 5.81
N ASP A 49 5.80 7.98 5.74
CA ASP A 49 6.54 9.11 5.19
C ASP A 49 6.97 8.88 3.72
N ALA A 50 6.09 8.30 2.90
CA ALA A 50 6.30 8.22 1.46
C ALA A 50 6.35 9.64 0.85
N SER A 51 7.27 9.83 -0.09
CA SER A 51 7.34 11.07 -0.89
C SER A 51 6.20 11.17 -1.90
N ASP A 52 5.89 12.37 -2.38
CA ASP A 52 4.86 12.60 -3.40
C ASP A 52 5.09 11.74 -4.65
N ASP A 53 6.36 11.61 -5.10
CA ASP A 53 6.75 10.75 -6.23
C ASP A 53 6.51 9.24 -6.00
N GLN A 54 6.32 8.82 -4.74
CA GLN A 54 6.00 7.43 -4.37
C GLN A 54 4.50 7.23 -4.12
N LEU A 55 3.73 8.31 -4.06
CA LEU A 55 2.28 8.34 -3.86
C LEU A 55 1.51 8.56 -5.17
N ASP A 56 2.13 9.20 -6.16
CA ASP A 56 1.68 9.30 -7.57
C ASP A 56 1.86 7.99 -8.36
#